data_AF-A0A932XJ19-F1
#
_entry.id   AF-A0A932XJ19-F1
#
_cell.length_a   1.000
_cell.length_b   1.000
_cell.length_c   1.000
_cell.angle_alpha   90.00
_cell.angle_beta   90.00
_cell.angle_gamma   90.00
#
_symmetry.space_group_name_H-M   'P 1'
#
loop_
_entity.id
_entity.type
_entity.pdbx_description
1 polymer ?
#
loop_
_entity_poly.entity_id
_entity_poly.type
_entity_poly.pdbx_seq_one_letter_code
_entity_poly.pdbx_strand_id
1 'polypeptide(L)'
;MTLVVGLAFQDGVVLASDSQEDVEAGAIRRLDVQKLWPLANGPKVKAAMGASGHHGMMVHAYERVAARVGSLNRLTRQALISVAEEALWDLSKRYRHERGKSVEEVSSEEATPLHLLIAGMDLERREPFVVYLPGSGPDTGIAESPHDYEAVGATTYAYYILGTLYRKGLERWQALELAIYTIAETERICPTVGGSIQAIVVDEKEVEELSPVEIQGLLERVGKRRHALVEGWWQGGLPVR
;
A
#
# COMPACT_ATOMS: atom_id res chain seq x y z
N MET A 1 -12.33 7.93 -1.48
CA MET A 1 -11.82 6.59 -1.11
C MET A 1 -10.62 6.24 -1.97
N THR A 2 -9.45 6.22 -1.34
CA THR A 2 -8.12 5.88 -1.88
C THR A 2 -8.02 4.45 -2.41
N LEU A 3 -7.05 4.19 -3.29
CA LEU A 3 -6.50 2.87 -3.59
C LEU A 3 -5.00 2.86 -3.32
N VAL A 4 -4.56 1.94 -2.46
CA VAL A 4 -3.14 1.57 -2.30
C VAL A 4 -2.98 0.10 -2.73
N VAL A 5 -1.93 -0.19 -3.47
CA VAL A 5 -1.53 -1.56 -3.85
C VAL A 5 -0.11 -1.84 -3.40
N GLY A 6 0.16 -3.08 -3.01
CA GLY A 6 1.48 -3.58 -2.66
C GLY A 6 1.76 -4.87 -3.40
N LEU A 7 2.91 -4.97 -4.06
CA LEU A 7 3.28 -6.13 -4.87
C LEU A 7 4.71 -6.56 -4.53
N ALA A 8 4.90 -7.82 -4.16
CA ALA A 8 6.21 -8.42 -4.03
C ALA A 8 6.78 -8.78 -5.41
N PHE A 9 8.06 -8.50 -5.60
CA PHE A 9 8.87 -8.90 -6.75
C PHE A 9 10.11 -9.64 -6.26
N GLN A 10 10.96 -10.15 -7.16
CA GLN A 10 12.04 -11.07 -6.81
C GLN A 10 12.94 -10.56 -5.66
N ASP A 11 13.29 -9.28 -5.67
CA ASP A 11 14.27 -8.69 -4.74
C ASP A 11 13.68 -7.58 -3.86
N GLY A 12 12.35 -7.46 -3.78
CA GLY A 12 11.73 -6.35 -3.06
C GLY A 12 10.22 -6.28 -3.16
N VAL A 13 9.69 -5.13 -2.77
CA VAL A 13 8.25 -4.80 -2.80
C VAL A 13 8.07 -3.42 -3.40
N VAL A 14 7.03 -3.25 -4.21
CA VAL A 14 6.53 -1.94 -4.61
C VAL A 14 5.22 -1.63 -3.89
N LEU A 15 5.11 -0.43 -3.37
CA LEU A 15 3.83 0.18 -2.97
C LEU A 15 3.48 1.26 -3.99
N ALA A 16 2.22 1.30 -4.43
CA ALA A 16 1.72 2.37 -5.28
C ALA A 16 0.35 2.83 -4.80
N SER A 17 0.04 4.11 -5.00
CA SER A 17 -1.23 4.70 -4.58
C SER A 17 -1.65 5.82 -5.52
N ASP A 18 -2.95 6.07 -5.61
CA ASP A 18 -3.49 7.34 -6.11
C ASP A 18 -3.30 8.46 -5.07
N SER A 19 -3.56 9.72 -5.38
CA SER A 19 -3.45 10.86 -4.44
C SER A 19 -4.79 11.56 -4.16
N GLN A 20 -5.92 11.01 -4.63
CA GLN A 20 -7.24 11.58 -4.40
C GLN A 20 -7.76 11.28 -2.98
N GLU A 21 -8.21 12.30 -2.27
CA GLU A 21 -9.03 12.16 -1.06
C GLU A 21 -10.38 12.84 -1.28
N ASP A 22 -11.45 12.10 -1.00
CA ASP A 22 -12.80 12.64 -1.00
C ASP A 22 -13.09 13.23 0.39
N VAL A 23 -13.38 14.52 0.43
CA VAL A 23 -13.77 15.25 1.64
C VAL A 23 -15.26 15.56 1.55
N GLU A 24 -15.94 15.66 2.70
CA GLU A 24 -17.38 15.99 2.78
C GLU A 24 -18.27 15.09 1.93
N ALA A 25 -18.15 13.77 2.13
CA ALA A 25 -18.92 12.76 1.39
C ALA A 25 -18.79 12.85 -0.15
N GLY A 26 -17.64 13.31 -0.65
CA GLY A 26 -17.35 13.38 -2.08
C GLY A 26 -17.69 14.71 -2.75
N ALA A 27 -18.11 15.72 -1.98
CA ALA A 27 -18.37 17.06 -2.51
C ALA A 27 -17.09 17.79 -2.91
N ILE A 28 -15.97 17.53 -2.21
CA ILE A 28 -14.67 18.15 -2.44
C ILE A 28 -13.62 17.07 -2.64
N ARG A 29 -12.77 17.23 -3.65
CA ARG A 29 -11.66 16.30 -3.93
C ARG A 29 -10.33 17.02 -3.77
N ARG A 30 -9.45 16.47 -2.94
CA ARG A 30 -8.02 16.82 -2.92
C ARG A 30 -7.29 15.84 -3.82
N LEU A 31 -6.32 16.29 -4.62
CA LEU A 31 -5.67 15.47 -5.65
C LEU A 31 -4.16 15.32 -5.44
N ASP A 32 -3.66 15.69 -4.27
CA ASP A 32 -2.25 15.77 -3.91
C ASP A 32 -1.96 15.16 -2.53
N VAL A 33 -2.87 14.32 -2.03
CA VAL A 33 -2.74 13.73 -0.70
C VAL A 33 -1.66 12.65 -0.69
N GLN A 34 -0.69 12.80 0.21
CA GLN A 34 0.30 11.75 0.47
C GLN A 34 -0.35 10.57 1.18
N LYS A 35 -0.15 9.37 0.63
CA LYS A 35 -0.66 8.11 1.17
C LYS A 35 0.42 7.04 1.33
N LEU A 36 1.62 7.30 0.82
CA LEU A 36 2.79 6.45 0.96
C LEU A 36 3.87 7.18 1.76
N TRP A 37 4.54 6.46 2.66
CA TRP A 37 5.63 7.00 3.48
C TRP A 37 6.74 5.96 3.67
N PRO A 38 8.02 6.36 3.59
CA PRO A 38 9.12 5.52 4.06
C PRO A 38 9.06 5.40 5.58
N LEU A 39 9.13 4.19 6.12
CA LEU A 39 9.18 3.96 7.57
C LEU A 39 10.62 3.93 8.10
N ALA A 40 11.52 3.30 7.34
CA ALA A 40 12.93 3.21 7.68
C ALA A 40 13.75 2.88 6.44
N ASN A 41 14.88 3.57 6.26
CA ASN A 41 15.83 3.35 5.17
C ASN A 41 17.26 3.11 5.70
N GLY A 42 17.36 2.38 6.82
CA GLY A 42 18.63 2.11 7.49
C GLY A 42 19.35 0.87 6.97
N PRO A 43 20.59 0.61 7.42
CA PRO A 43 21.35 -0.59 7.04
C PRO A 43 20.77 -1.90 7.60
N LYS A 44 19.87 -1.82 8.60
CA LYS A 44 19.29 -2.97 9.30
C LYS A 44 17.79 -3.16 9.03
N VAL A 45 17.12 -2.12 8.56
CA VAL A 45 15.66 -2.05 8.45
C VAL A 45 15.33 -1.25 7.20
N LYS A 46 14.61 -1.88 6.28
CA LYS A 46 14.03 -1.29 5.08
C LYS A 46 12.54 -1.54 5.10
N ALA A 47 11.74 -0.49 5.20
CA ALA A 47 10.29 -0.59 5.22
C ALA A 47 9.63 0.69 4.74
N ALA A 48 8.43 0.53 4.16
CA ALA A 48 7.56 1.61 3.75
C ALA A 48 6.11 1.25 4.06
N MET A 49 5.26 2.25 4.18
CA MET A 49 3.85 2.10 4.48
C MET A 49 3.00 2.86 3.48
N GLY A 50 1.93 2.22 3.02
CA GLY A 50 0.79 2.87 2.40
C GLY A 50 -0.42 2.81 3.33
N ALA A 51 -1.30 3.79 3.26
CA ALA A 51 -2.53 3.80 4.05
C ALA A 51 -3.74 4.27 3.24
N SER A 52 -4.91 3.78 3.64
CA SER A 52 -6.21 4.21 3.13
C SER A 52 -7.14 4.52 4.29
N GLY A 53 -7.79 5.68 4.26
CA GLY A 53 -8.62 6.16 5.35
C GLY A 53 -8.65 7.68 5.44
N HIS A 54 -9.07 8.21 6.58
CA HIS A 54 -8.99 9.65 6.85
C HIS A 54 -7.53 10.11 6.96
N HIS A 55 -7.15 11.15 6.21
CA HIS A 55 -5.75 11.60 6.16
C HIS A 55 -5.10 11.87 7.52
N GLY A 56 -5.78 12.55 8.44
CA GLY A 56 -5.25 12.78 9.79
C GLY A 56 -4.95 11.49 10.55
N MET A 57 -5.75 10.44 10.35
CA MET A 57 -5.52 9.13 10.97
C MET A 57 -4.38 8.38 10.30
N MET A 58 -4.25 8.49 8.98
CA MET A 58 -3.12 7.93 8.23
C MET A 58 -1.78 8.52 8.71
N VAL A 59 -1.70 9.84 8.86
CA VAL A 59 -0.50 10.53 9.36
C VAL A 59 -0.18 10.10 10.79
N HIS A 60 -1.16 10.05 11.68
CA HIS A 60 -0.93 9.62 13.07
C HIS A 60 -0.54 8.15 13.21
N ALA A 61 -1.03 7.29 12.32
CA ALA A 61 -0.60 5.89 12.25
C ALA A 61 0.85 5.80 11.76
N TYR A 62 1.19 6.54 10.70
CA TYR A 62 2.55 6.65 10.17
C TYR A 62 3.55 7.04 11.27
N GLU A 63 3.30 8.13 11.99
CA GLU A 63 4.20 8.63 13.05
C GLU A 63 4.48 7.57 14.11
N ARG A 64 3.47 6.79 14.51
CA ARG A 64 3.59 5.74 15.54
C ARG A 64 4.34 4.53 15.03
N VAL A 65 4.00 4.07 13.82
CA VAL A 65 4.65 2.92 13.19
C VAL A 65 6.11 3.25 12.91
N ALA A 66 6.41 4.41 12.32
CA ALA A 66 7.76 4.85 11.99
C ALA A 66 8.65 4.97 13.24
N ALA A 67 8.14 5.54 14.33
CA ALA A 67 8.89 5.65 15.58
C ALA A 67 9.33 4.28 16.14
N ARG A 68 8.45 3.28 16.04
CA ARG A 68 8.73 1.91 16.51
C ARG A 68 9.62 1.14 15.55
N VAL A 69 9.32 1.19 14.26
CA VAL A 69 10.12 0.52 13.21
C VAL A 69 11.56 1.04 13.19
N GLY A 70 11.75 2.36 13.34
CA GLY A 70 13.08 2.98 13.40
C GLY A 70 13.93 2.55 14.60
N SER A 71 13.30 2.02 15.67
CA SER A 71 14.01 1.50 16.85
C SER A 71 14.40 0.02 16.73
N LEU A 72 13.94 -0.67 15.68
CA LEU A 72 14.21 -2.08 15.50
C LEU A 72 15.67 -2.33 15.10
N ASN A 73 16.28 -3.32 15.73
CA ASN A 73 17.62 -3.79 15.36
C ASN A 73 17.60 -4.74 14.15
N ARG A 74 16.44 -5.32 13.84
CA ARG A 74 16.20 -6.20 12.70
C ARG A 74 14.73 -6.14 12.36
N LEU A 75 14.43 -6.10 11.06
CA LEU A 75 13.07 -6.24 10.58
C LEU A 75 12.77 -7.71 10.24
N THR A 76 11.72 -8.24 10.84
CA THR A 76 11.09 -9.50 10.43
C THR A 76 9.60 -9.23 10.20
N ARG A 77 8.94 -10.10 9.43
CA ARG A 77 7.49 -10.04 9.22
C ARG A 77 6.72 -9.98 10.55
N GLN A 78 7.06 -10.86 11.51
CA GLN A 78 6.39 -10.91 12.81
C GLN A 78 6.63 -9.65 13.65
N ALA A 79 7.86 -9.11 13.62
CA ALA A 79 8.16 -7.87 14.32
C ALA A 79 7.36 -6.70 13.75
N LEU A 80 7.20 -6.64 12.42
CA LEU A 80 6.41 -5.59 11.79
C LEU A 80 4.92 -5.71 12.10
N ILE A 81 4.37 -6.92 12.05
CA ILE A 81 2.98 -7.21 12.47
C ILE A 81 2.74 -6.68 13.89
N SER A 82 3.60 -7.09 14.83
CA SER A 82 3.46 -6.70 16.25
C SER A 82 3.51 -5.18 16.42
N VAL A 83 4.46 -4.51 15.77
CA VAL A 83 4.58 -3.04 15.81
C VAL A 83 3.34 -2.36 15.25
N ALA A 84 2.81 -2.83 14.12
CA ALA A 84 1.69 -2.22 13.45
C ALA A 84 0.37 -2.43 14.20
N GLU A 85 0.13 -3.64 14.72
CA GLU A 85 -1.04 -3.94 15.55
C GLU A 85 -1.05 -3.11 16.83
N GLU A 86 0.08 -3.04 17.55
CA GLU A 86 0.20 -2.20 18.74
C GLU A 86 0.00 -0.72 18.41
N ALA A 87 0.49 -0.24 17.26
CA ALA A 87 0.37 1.17 16.87
C ALA A 87 -1.08 1.55 16.56
N LEU A 88 -1.80 0.68 15.85
CA LEU A 88 -3.23 0.85 15.58
C LEU A 88 -4.06 0.72 16.85
N TRP A 89 -3.72 -0.20 17.74
CA TRP A 89 -4.40 -0.37 19.02
C TRP A 89 -4.31 0.90 19.88
N ASP A 90 -3.12 1.49 19.98
CA ASP A 90 -2.91 2.74 20.72
C ASP A 90 -3.64 3.93 20.09
N LEU A 91 -3.65 4.00 18.75
CA LEU A 91 -4.40 5.01 18.02
C LEU A 91 -5.91 4.87 18.27
N SER A 92 -6.44 3.65 18.20
CA SER A 92 -7.85 3.34 18.45
C SER A 92 -8.26 3.71 19.88
N LYS A 93 -7.46 3.32 20.88
CA LYS A 93 -7.69 3.69 22.29
C LYS A 93 -7.78 5.19 22.50
N ARG A 94 -6.81 5.93 21.94
CA ARG A 94 -6.77 7.39 22.08
C ARG A 94 -7.99 8.04 21.44
N TYR A 95 -8.35 7.60 20.23
CA TYR A 95 -9.53 8.10 19.52
C TYR A 95 -10.83 7.83 20.28
N ARG A 96 -10.98 6.65 20.89
CA ARG A 96 -12.13 6.30 21.74
C ARG A 96 -12.18 7.18 23.00
N HIS A 97 -11.04 7.36 23.67
CA HIS A 97 -10.93 8.19 24.86
C HIS A 97 -11.29 9.66 24.59
N GLU A 98 -10.76 10.24 23.50
CA GLU A 98 -11.06 11.63 23.09
C GLU A 98 -12.55 11.83 22.74
N ARG A 99 -13.30 10.77 22.45
CA ARG A 99 -14.75 10.79 22.20
C ARG A 99 -15.61 10.42 23.41
N GLY A 100 -15.00 10.20 24.58
CA GLY A 100 -15.72 9.84 25.80
C GLY A 100 -16.41 8.47 25.77
N LYS A 101 -15.95 7.56 24.89
CA LYS A 101 -16.51 6.20 24.75
C LYS A 101 -15.63 5.17 25.44
N SER A 102 -16.24 4.18 26.08
CA SER A 102 -15.52 3.02 26.62
C SER A 102 -15.14 2.03 25.50
N VAL A 103 -14.21 1.11 25.80
CA VAL A 103 -13.68 0.13 24.82
C VAL A 103 -14.79 -0.81 24.30
N GLU A 104 -15.84 -1.02 25.09
CA GLU A 104 -16.92 -2.00 24.87
C GLU A 104 -18.15 -1.40 24.15
N GLU A 105 -18.24 -0.07 24.03
CA GLU A 105 -19.41 0.64 23.48
C GLU A 105 -19.35 0.91 21.97
N VAL A 106 -18.28 0.48 21.29
CA VAL A 106 -18.04 0.81 19.88
C VAL A 106 -18.60 -0.30 18.99
N SER A 107 -19.65 0.00 18.24
CA SER A 107 -20.16 -0.92 17.21
C SER A 107 -19.16 -1.03 16.05
N SER A 108 -19.24 -2.10 15.25
CA SER A 108 -18.43 -2.27 14.03
C SER A 108 -18.60 -1.12 13.02
N GLU A 109 -19.73 -0.40 13.06
CA GLU A 109 -20.01 0.77 12.23
C GLU A 109 -19.22 2.03 12.67
N GLU A 110 -18.71 2.04 13.91
CA GLU A 110 -17.86 3.11 14.45
C GLU A 110 -16.37 2.78 14.37
N ALA A 111 -16.02 1.66 13.75
CA ALA A 111 -14.64 1.27 13.50
C ALA A 111 -13.92 2.37 12.74
N THR A 112 -12.66 2.58 13.11
CA THR A 112 -11.82 3.58 12.47
C THR A 112 -11.56 3.15 11.02
N PRO A 113 -11.96 3.93 10.00
CA PRO A 113 -11.74 3.59 8.60
C PRO A 113 -10.28 3.88 8.25
N LEU A 114 -9.37 3.03 8.72
CA LEU A 114 -7.94 3.12 8.49
C LEU A 114 -7.40 1.73 8.15
N HIS A 115 -6.95 1.55 6.93
CA HIS A 115 -6.28 0.34 6.48
C HIS A 115 -4.82 0.67 6.23
N LEU A 116 -3.92 -0.20 6.71
CA LEU A 116 -2.49 -0.06 6.45
C LEU A 116 -2.01 -1.18 5.56
N LEU A 117 -1.11 -0.84 4.65
CA LEU A 117 -0.35 -1.80 3.87
C LEU A 117 1.14 -1.50 4.04
N ILE A 118 1.86 -2.40 4.67
CA ILE A 118 3.26 -2.18 5.03
C ILE A 118 4.14 -3.15 4.26
N ALA A 119 5.10 -2.59 3.53
CA ALA A 119 6.13 -3.31 2.81
C ALA A 119 7.41 -3.37 3.64
N GLY A 120 8.06 -4.52 3.66
CA GLY A 120 9.34 -4.70 4.35
C GLY A 120 10.24 -5.71 3.65
N MET A 121 11.52 -5.66 4.00
CA MET A 121 12.54 -6.62 3.56
C MET A 121 13.22 -7.22 4.79
N ASP A 122 13.18 -8.55 4.94
CA ASP A 122 14.04 -9.25 5.91
C ASP A 122 15.42 -9.37 5.28
N LEU A 123 16.33 -8.47 5.64
CA LEU A 123 17.68 -8.38 5.06
C LEU A 123 18.54 -9.63 5.33
N GLU A 124 18.24 -10.38 6.40
CA GLU A 124 19.00 -11.59 6.74
C GLU A 124 18.58 -12.78 5.87
N ARG A 125 17.28 -12.87 5.58
CA ARG A 125 16.71 -13.91 4.71
C ARG A 125 16.64 -13.50 3.24
N ARG A 126 16.85 -12.22 2.94
CA ARG A 126 16.58 -11.58 1.65
C ARG A 126 15.16 -11.85 1.15
N GLU A 127 14.21 -11.76 2.07
CA GLU A 127 12.81 -12.08 1.81
C GLU A 127 11.97 -10.79 1.85
N PRO A 128 11.40 -10.36 0.70
CA PRO A 128 10.42 -9.29 0.70
C PRO A 128 9.10 -9.77 1.29
N PHE A 129 8.36 -8.90 1.95
CA PHE A 129 7.04 -9.22 2.47
C PHE A 129 6.13 -8.02 2.55
N VAL A 130 4.84 -8.32 2.48
CA VAL A 130 3.74 -7.36 2.66
C VAL A 130 2.95 -7.77 3.89
N VAL A 131 2.54 -6.77 4.68
CA VAL A 131 1.65 -6.92 5.82
C VAL A 131 0.46 -5.99 5.60
N TYR A 132 -0.73 -6.57 5.63
CA TYR A 132 -1.99 -5.85 5.59
C TYR A 132 -2.56 -5.76 6.99
N LEU A 133 -3.02 -4.58 7.39
CA LEU A 133 -3.79 -4.41 8.61
C LEU A 133 -5.17 -3.88 8.24
N PRO A 134 -6.23 -4.71 8.37
CA PRO A 134 -7.59 -4.21 8.33
C PRO A 134 -7.80 -3.29 9.52
N GLY A 135 -8.53 -2.19 9.31
CA GLY A 135 -8.74 -1.18 10.35
C GLY A 135 -9.30 -1.73 11.66
N SER A 136 -9.03 -0.98 12.73
CA SER A 136 -9.37 -1.35 14.10
C SER A 136 -10.88 -1.22 14.36
N GLY A 137 -11.57 -2.36 14.33
CA GLY A 137 -12.89 -2.60 14.89
C GLY A 137 -12.78 -3.60 16.06
N PRO A 138 -13.85 -3.85 16.83
CA PRO A 138 -13.83 -4.86 17.90
C PRO A 138 -13.53 -6.28 17.37
N ASP A 139 -13.84 -6.56 16.10
CA ASP A 139 -13.65 -7.86 15.44
C ASP A 139 -12.60 -7.83 14.30
N THR A 140 -11.94 -6.69 14.09
CA THR A 140 -10.96 -6.48 13.00
C THR A 140 -9.74 -5.73 13.51
N GLY A 141 -8.54 -6.18 13.14
CA GLY A 141 -7.28 -5.63 13.65
C GLY A 141 -6.14 -6.65 13.76
N ILE A 142 -6.36 -7.88 13.32
CA ILE A 142 -5.30 -8.87 13.15
C ILE A 142 -4.65 -8.61 11.80
N ALA A 143 -3.33 -8.47 11.81
CA ALA A 143 -2.57 -8.30 10.59
C ALA A 143 -2.61 -9.59 9.75
N GLU A 144 -2.84 -9.42 8.46
CA GLU A 144 -2.70 -10.47 7.46
C GLU A 144 -1.35 -10.30 6.75
N SER A 145 -0.73 -11.40 6.33
CA SER A 145 0.49 -11.34 5.53
C SER A 145 0.28 -12.03 4.19
N PRO A 146 -0.19 -11.28 3.19
CA PRO A 146 -0.30 -11.79 1.84
C PRO A 146 1.10 -12.09 1.29
N HIS A 147 1.22 -13.22 0.60
CA HIS A 147 2.51 -13.70 0.11
C HIS A 147 3.00 -12.95 -1.14
N ASP A 148 2.08 -12.44 -1.97
CA ASP A 148 2.39 -12.05 -3.34
C ASP A 148 2.02 -10.60 -3.64
N TYR A 149 0.76 -10.22 -3.40
CA TYR A 149 0.27 -8.86 -3.56
C TYR A 149 -0.92 -8.59 -2.65
N GLU A 150 -1.26 -7.32 -2.49
CA GLU A 150 -2.41 -6.88 -1.73
C GLU A 150 -2.89 -5.49 -2.16
N ALA A 151 -4.14 -5.16 -1.87
CA ALA A 151 -4.70 -3.84 -2.09
C ALA A 151 -5.55 -3.39 -0.90
N VAL A 152 -5.60 -2.08 -0.62
CA VAL A 152 -6.50 -1.50 0.39
C VAL A 152 -7.26 -0.29 -0.17
N GLY A 153 -8.49 -0.07 0.33
CA GLY A 153 -9.40 0.98 -0.14
C GLY A 153 -10.32 0.51 -1.26
N ALA A 154 -10.30 1.16 -2.43
CA ALA A 154 -11.14 0.83 -3.58
C ALA A 154 -10.62 -0.41 -4.36
N THR A 155 -10.65 -1.58 -3.74
CA THR A 155 -9.84 -2.75 -4.15
C THR A 155 -10.41 -3.66 -5.23
N THR A 156 -11.73 -3.65 -5.48
CA THR A 156 -12.38 -4.65 -6.35
C THR A 156 -11.75 -4.78 -7.73
N TYR A 157 -11.52 -3.64 -8.41
CA TYR A 157 -10.89 -3.64 -9.74
C TYR A 157 -9.39 -3.93 -9.66
N ALA A 158 -8.72 -3.48 -8.60
CA ALA A 158 -7.31 -3.76 -8.37
C ALA A 158 -7.06 -5.28 -8.25
N TYR A 159 -7.87 -6.00 -7.47
CA TYR A 159 -7.76 -7.45 -7.36
C TYR A 159 -8.05 -8.18 -8.66
N TYR A 160 -9.01 -7.70 -9.47
CA TYR A 160 -9.26 -8.29 -10.78
C TYR A 160 -8.03 -8.18 -11.70
N ILE A 161 -7.41 -6.99 -11.74
CA ILE A 161 -6.20 -6.75 -12.55
C ILE A 161 -5.03 -7.58 -12.02
N LEU A 162 -4.75 -7.51 -10.72
CA LEU A 162 -3.64 -8.22 -10.09
C LEU A 162 -3.81 -9.73 -10.19
N GLY A 163 -5.00 -10.28 -9.91
CA GLY A 163 -5.27 -11.71 -10.05
C GLY A 163 -5.11 -12.23 -11.48
N THR A 164 -5.37 -11.37 -12.48
CA THR A 164 -5.18 -11.73 -13.89
C THR A 164 -3.72 -11.60 -14.31
N LEU A 165 -3.04 -10.54 -13.88
CA LEU A 165 -1.76 -10.11 -14.46
C LEU A 165 -0.53 -10.46 -13.62
N TYR A 166 -0.66 -10.54 -12.30
CA TYR A 166 0.47 -10.83 -11.42
C TYR A 166 1.03 -12.24 -11.66
N ARG A 167 2.35 -12.37 -11.66
CA ARG A 167 3.07 -13.64 -11.72
C ARG A 167 4.17 -13.62 -10.67
N LYS A 168 4.50 -14.78 -10.08
CA LYS A 168 5.64 -14.84 -9.15
C LYS A 168 6.95 -14.59 -9.89
N GLY A 169 7.91 -13.96 -9.20
CA GLY A 169 9.24 -13.68 -9.75
C GLY A 169 9.27 -12.55 -10.77
N LEU A 170 8.40 -11.54 -10.62
CA LEU A 170 8.52 -10.31 -11.42
C LEU A 170 9.88 -9.65 -11.17
N GLU A 171 10.42 -9.06 -12.22
CA GLU A 171 11.50 -8.09 -12.10
C GLU A 171 10.96 -6.76 -11.56
N ARG A 172 11.84 -5.95 -10.96
CA ARG A 172 11.48 -4.65 -10.36
C ARG A 172 10.67 -3.76 -11.31
N TRP A 173 11.07 -3.64 -12.58
CA TRP A 173 10.36 -2.79 -13.54
C TRP A 173 8.98 -3.35 -13.91
N GLN A 174 8.82 -4.68 -13.95
CA GLN A 174 7.54 -5.33 -14.24
C GLN A 174 6.54 -5.09 -13.11
N ALA A 175 7.01 -5.21 -11.87
CA ALA A 175 6.20 -4.93 -10.68
C ALA A 175 5.78 -3.46 -10.62
N LEU A 176 6.70 -2.53 -10.91
CA LEU A 176 6.39 -1.10 -11.00
C LEU A 176 5.34 -0.79 -12.08
N GLU A 177 5.52 -1.32 -13.29
CA GLU A 177 4.56 -1.12 -14.39
C GLU A 177 3.19 -1.72 -14.04
N LEU A 178 3.15 -2.91 -13.44
CA LEU A 178 1.89 -3.54 -13.03
C LEU A 178 1.21 -2.76 -11.90
N ALA A 179 1.94 -2.28 -10.90
CA ALA A 179 1.39 -1.50 -9.80
C ALA A 179 0.77 -0.19 -10.32
N ILE A 180 1.51 0.55 -11.14
CA ILE A 180 1.05 1.82 -11.75
C ILE A 180 -0.13 1.58 -12.69
N TYR A 181 -0.06 0.54 -13.53
CA TYR A 181 -1.16 0.15 -14.40
C TYR A 181 -2.44 -0.16 -13.62
N THR A 182 -2.30 -0.87 -12.48
CA THR A 182 -3.43 -1.22 -11.62
C THR A 182 -4.13 0.04 -11.07
N ILE A 183 -3.38 1.03 -10.59
CA ILE A 183 -3.93 2.31 -10.15
C ILE A 183 -4.62 3.03 -11.32
N ALA A 184 -3.92 3.18 -12.45
CA ALA A 184 -4.40 3.92 -13.61
C ALA A 184 -5.66 3.32 -14.25
N GLU A 185 -5.76 1.99 -14.33
CA GLU A 185 -6.99 1.34 -14.81
C GLU A 185 -8.13 1.45 -13.82
N THR A 186 -7.83 1.39 -12.51
CA THR A 186 -8.86 1.53 -11.50
C THR A 186 -9.43 2.96 -11.49
N GLU A 187 -8.59 3.99 -11.63
CA GLU A 187 -9.02 5.40 -11.77
C GLU A 187 -10.05 5.59 -12.89
N ARG A 188 -9.92 4.88 -14.02
CA ARG A 188 -10.84 4.99 -15.16
C ARG A 188 -12.26 4.53 -14.86
N ILE A 189 -12.44 3.67 -13.86
CA ILE A 189 -13.71 3.00 -13.57
C ILE A 189 -14.24 3.43 -12.21
N CYS A 190 -13.35 3.68 -11.24
CA CYS A 190 -13.69 4.01 -9.87
C CYS A 190 -13.52 5.51 -9.61
N PRO A 191 -14.61 6.28 -9.44
CA PRO A 191 -14.53 7.74 -9.32
C PRO A 191 -13.87 8.24 -8.03
N THR A 192 -13.59 7.35 -7.08
CA THR A 192 -12.94 7.67 -5.81
C THR A 192 -11.42 7.55 -5.87
N VAL A 193 -10.88 6.95 -6.93
CA VAL A 193 -9.45 6.79 -7.20
C VAL A 193 -9.05 7.83 -8.24
N GLY A 194 -8.01 8.60 -7.99
CA GLY A 194 -7.52 9.58 -8.97
C GLY A 194 -6.36 10.45 -8.48
N GLY A 195 -6.06 11.48 -9.26
CA GLY A 195 -4.93 12.36 -9.00
C GLY A 195 -3.60 11.74 -9.42
N SER A 196 -2.49 12.35 -9.00
CA SER A 196 -1.15 11.86 -9.29
C SER A 196 -0.86 10.53 -8.61
N ILE A 197 -0.28 9.59 -9.35
CA ILE A 197 0.18 8.33 -8.78
C ILE A 197 1.44 8.58 -7.95
N GLN A 198 1.53 7.90 -6.80
CA GLN A 198 2.69 7.82 -5.91
C GLN A 198 3.22 6.40 -5.93
N ALA A 199 4.54 6.21 -5.82
CA ALA A 199 5.14 4.88 -5.70
C ALA A 199 6.38 4.90 -4.81
N ILE A 200 6.53 3.84 -4.02
CA ILE A 200 7.73 3.56 -3.20
C ILE A 200 8.20 2.14 -3.50
N VAL A 201 9.50 1.96 -3.73
CA VAL A 201 10.14 0.64 -3.81
C VAL A 201 10.93 0.39 -2.53
N VAL A 202 10.80 -0.82 -2.00
CA VAL A 202 11.58 -1.33 -0.87
C VAL A 202 12.36 -2.54 -1.36
N ASP A 203 13.69 -2.46 -1.37
CA ASP A 203 14.57 -3.59 -1.67
C ASP A 203 15.73 -3.71 -0.66
N GLU A 204 16.67 -4.63 -0.89
CA GLU A 204 17.85 -4.82 -0.02
C GLU A 204 18.71 -3.56 0.10
N LYS A 205 18.74 -2.71 -0.94
CA LYS A 205 19.61 -1.54 -1.01
C LYS A 205 18.97 -0.34 -0.35
N GLU A 206 17.71 -0.06 -0.69
CA GLU A 206 17.06 1.18 -0.28
C GLU A 206 15.53 1.13 -0.24
N VAL A 207 14.98 2.16 0.42
CA VAL A 207 13.60 2.59 0.27
C VAL A 207 13.61 3.82 -0.61
N GLU A 208 13.11 3.69 -1.83
CA GLU A 208 13.15 4.71 -2.87
C GLU A 208 11.74 5.21 -3.19
N GLU A 209 11.52 6.51 -3.04
CA GLU A 209 10.32 7.18 -3.50
C GLU A 209 10.53 7.60 -4.96
N LEU A 210 9.65 7.16 -5.86
CA LEU A 210 9.76 7.53 -7.26
C LEU A 210 9.34 8.99 -7.48
N SER A 211 10.11 9.71 -8.29
CA SER A 211 9.76 11.08 -8.67
C SER A 211 8.56 11.12 -9.63
N PRO A 212 7.83 12.24 -9.70
CA PRO A 212 6.74 12.40 -10.66
C PRO A 212 7.16 12.18 -12.12
N VAL A 213 8.41 12.53 -12.47
CA VAL A 213 8.96 12.34 -13.82
C VAL A 213 9.13 10.84 -14.15
N GLU A 214 9.61 10.06 -13.18
CA GLU A 214 9.77 8.61 -13.34
C GLU A 214 8.42 7.91 -13.47
N ILE A 215 7.44 8.31 -12.65
CA ILE A 215 6.06 7.80 -12.70
C ILE A 215 5.41 8.14 -14.05
N GLN A 216 5.60 9.37 -14.55
CA GLN A 216 5.10 9.76 -15.87
C GLN A 216 5.73 8.92 -16.98
N GLY A 217 7.05 8.68 -16.92
CA GLY A 217 7.74 7.80 -17.87
C GLY A 217 7.21 6.36 -17.85
N LEU A 218 6.89 5.84 -16.65
CA LEU A 218 6.24 4.54 -16.47
C LEU A 218 4.84 4.51 -17.07
N LEU A 219 4.02 5.54 -16.83
CA LEU A 219 2.68 5.68 -17.40
C LEU A 219 2.69 5.71 -18.93
N GLU A 220 3.66 6.41 -19.54
CA GLU A 220 3.82 6.41 -21.00
C GLU A 220 4.19 5.03 -21.55
N ARG A 221 5.08 4.30 -20.86
CA ARG A 221 5.41 2.92 -21.25
C ARG A 221 4.19 2.01 -21.14
N VAL A 222 3.47 2.09 -20.03
CA VAL A 222 2.23 1.36 -19.80
C VAL A 222 1.19 1.71 -20.88
N GLY A 223 0.99 2.99 -21.20
CA GLY A 223 0.05 3.45 -22.22
C GLY A 223 0.38 2.96 -23.63
N LYS A 224 1.67 2.99 -24.02
CA LYS A 224 2.14 2.43 -25.30
C LYS A 224 1.96 0.91 -25.34
N ARG A 225 2.31 0.22 -24.25
CA ARG A 225 2.20 -1.24 -24.14
C ARG A 225 0.77 -1.70 -23.98
N ARG A 226 -0.17 -0.88 -23.53
CA ARG A 226 -1.59 -1.23 -23.33
C ARG A 226 -2.24 -1.82 -24.59
N HIS A 227 -1.89 -1.32 -25.78
CA HIS A 227 -2.34 -1.89 -27.05
C HIS A 227 -1.73 -3.27 -27.32
N ALA A 228 -0.45 -3.48 -26.98
CA ALA A 228 0.24 -4.76 -27.17
C ALA A 228 0.01 -5.77 -26.04
N LEU A 229 -0.26 -5.33 -24.81
CA LEU A 229 -0.50 -6.14 -23.61
C LEU A 229 -1.88 -6.78 -23.67
N VAL A 230 -2.90 -6.02 -24.06
CA VAL A 230 -4.25 -6.57 -24.26
C VAL A 230 -4.29 -7.56 -25.44
N GLU A 231 -3.42 -7.44 -26.45
CA GLU A 231 -3.38 -8.41 -27.56
C GLU A 231 -2.45 -9.61 -27.28
N GLY A 232 -1.28 -9.40 -26.68
CA GLY A 232 -0.29 -10.46 -26.42
C GLY A 232 -0.63 -11.36 -25.23
N TRP A 233 -1.36 -10.86 -24.22
CA TRP A 233 -1.71 -11.66 -23.04
C TRP A 233 -2.91 -12.59 -23.27
N TRP A 234 -3.86 -12.20 -24.13
CA TRP A 234 -5.00 -13.05 -24.51
C TRP A 234 -4.59 -14.21 -25.42
N GLN A 235 -3.45 -14.11 -26.09
CA GLN A 235 -2.90 -15.18 -26.94
C GLN A 235 -1.90 -16.10 -26.21
N GLY A 236 -1.74 -15.98 -24.89
CA GLY A 236 -0.99 -16.96 -24.10
C GLY A 236 0.52 -17.03 -24.40
N GLY A 237 1.13 -15.95 -24.87
CA GLY A 237 2.56 -15.93 -25.12
C GLY A 237 3.11 -14.53 -25.29
N LEU A 238 3.99 -14.11 -24.39
CA LEU A 238 5.05 -13.19 -24.78
C LEU A 238 6.26 -14.03 -25.18
N PRO A 239 6.86 -13.79 -26.35
CA PRO A 239 8.15 -14.38 -26.68
C PRO A 239 9.21 -13.74 -25.79
N VAL A 240 10.02 -14.60 -25.17
CA VAL A 240 11.29 -14.22 -24.56
C VAL A 240 12.14 -13.52 -25.63
N ARG A 241 12.45 -12.23 -25.43
CA ARG A 241 13.64 -11.58 -25.97
C ARG A 241 14.13 -10.49 -25.04
#